data_AF-A0A437LPN1-F1
#
_entry.id   AF-A0A437LPN1-F1
#
_cell.length_a   1.000
_cell.length_b   1.000
_cell.length_c   1.000
_cell.angle_alpha   90.00
_cell.angle_beta   90.00
_cell.angle_gamma   90.00
#
_symmetry.space_group_name_H-M   'P 1'
#
loop_
_entity.id
_entity.type
_entity.pdbx_description
1 polymer ?
#
loop_
_entity_poly.entity_id
_entity_poly.type
_entity_poly.pdbx_seq_one_letter_code
_entity_poly.pdbx_strand_id
1 'polypeptide(L)'
;MTHSPRTPKPIDDEESALMEAIDGDDYDPSGLSDERLEALRAAARNTISEPSIKVSIRLAATDLARLKARALLEGVPYQTLIKSILHRSVSG
;
A
#
# COMPACT_ATOMS: atom_id res chain seq x y z
N MET A 1 0.04 3.28 -25.90
CA MET A 1 0.62 4.31 -25.02
C MET A 1 1.45 3.59 -23.97
N THR A 2 2.76 3.57 -24.14
CA THR A 2 3.72 2.91 -23.23
C THR A 2 3.80 3.70 -21.93
N HIS A 3 3.32 3.13 -20.82
CA HIS A 3 3.45 3.74 -19.50
C HIS A 3 4.90 3.54 -19.05
N SER A 4 5.76 4.52 -19.31
CA SER A 4 7.12 4.53 -18.73
C SER A 4 6.97 4.57 -17.21
N PRO A 5 7.68 3.72 -16.44
CA PRO A 5 7.63 3.79 -14.99
C PRO A 5 8.13 5.19 -14.58
N ARG A 6 7.29 5.94 -13.86
CA ARG A 6 7.74 7.20 -13.24
C ARG A 6 8.74 6.81 -12.17
N THR A 7 10.03 7.00 -12.41
CA THR A 7 11.02 6.97 -11.34
C THR A 7 10.68 8.12 -10.39
N PRO A 8 10.40 7.83 -9.10
CA PRO A 8 10.15 8.89 -8.14
C PRO A 8 11.42 9.74 -8.00
N LYS A 9 11.24 11.05 -7.80
CA LYS A 9 12.36 11.94 -7.47
C LYS A 9 12.70 11.72 -5.99
N PRO A 10 13.99 11.66 -5.61
CA PRO A 10 14.40 11.54 -4.21
C PRO A 10 13.78 12.66 -3.37
N ILE A 11 13.25 12.28 -2.21
CA ILE A 11 12.61 13.17 -1.24
C ILE A 11 13.68 13.82 -0.35
N ASP A 12 14.81 13.15 -0.14
CA ASP A 12 15.97 13.63 0.61
C ASP A 12 17.31 13.06 0.06
N ASP A 13 18.41 13.52 0.66
CA ASP A 13 19.78 13.13 0.27
C ASP A 13 20.06 11.64 0.60
N GLU A 14 19.39 11.07 1.61
CA GLU A 14 19.50 9.65 1.96
C GLU A 14 18.86 8.76 0.87
N GLU A 15 17.68 9.12 0.38
CA GLU A 15 16.99 8.40 -0.70
C GLU A 15 17.76 8.49 -2.02
N SER A 16 18.39 9.64 -2.30
CA SER A 16 19.22 9.81 -3.49
C SER A 16 20.44 8.88 -3.45
N ALA A 17 21.11 8.79 -2.31
CA ALA A 17 22.26 7.89 -2.13
C ALA A 17 21.84 6.41 -2.25
N LEU A 18 20.67 6.05 -1.75
CA LEU A 18 20.12 4.70 -1.91
C LEU A 18 19.84 4.34 -3.37
N MET A 19 19.25 5.26 -4.13
CA MET A 19 18.99 5.04 -5.56
C MET A 19 20.28 4.83 -6.35
N GLU A 20 21.30 5.64 -6.08
CA GLU A 20 22.61 5.52 -6.74
C GLU A 20 23.30 4.18 -6.41
N ALA A 21 23.24 3.74 -5.15
CA ALA A 21 23.76 2.44 -4.73
C ALA A 21 23.02 1.26 -5.41
N ILE A 22 21.70 1.36 -5.57
CA ILE A 22 20.90 0.33 -6.26
C ILE A 22 21.20 0.30 -7.76
N ASP A 23 21.26 1.46 -8.42
CA ASP A 23 21.57 1.57 -9.86
C ASP A 23 23.02 1.15 -10.18
N GLY A 24 23.93 1.35 -9.22
CA GLY A 24 25.34 0.95 -9.31
C GLY A 24 25.64 -0.50 -8.94
N ASP A 25 24.63 -1.29 -8.52
CA ASP A 25 24.79 -2.65 -7.95
C ASP A 25 25.75 -2.68 -6.74
N ASP A 26 25.89 -1.53 -6.05
CA ASP A 26 26.77 -1.30 -4.89
C ASP A 26 25.95 -1.24 -3.60
N TYR A 27 25.12 -2.27 -3.40
CA TYR A 27 24.32 -2.42 -2.19
C TYR A 27 24.70 -3.70 -1.46
N ASP A 28 24.73 -3.64 -0.13
CA ASP A 28 24.96 -4.83 0.68
C ASP A 28 23.75 -5.78 0.55
N PRO A 29 23.94 -7.04 0.12
CA PRO A 29 22.87 -8.01 0.16
C PRO A 29 22.43 -8.16 1.61
N SER A 30 21.13 -7.97 1.85
CA SER A 30 20.56 -8.12 3.19
C SER A 30 20.99 -9.47 3.76
N GLY A 31 21.57 -9.51 4.97
CA GLY A 31 21.99 -10.73 5.67
C GLY A 31 20.84 -11.64 6.12
N LEU A 32 19.73 -11.64 5.38
CA LEU A 32 18.57 -12.47 5.59
C LEU A 32 18.90 -13.89 5.13
N SER A 33 18.70 -14.87 6.01
CA SER A 33 18.72 -16.27 5.61
C SER A 33 17.59 -16.56 4.61
N ASP A 34 17.78 -17.56 3.74
CA ASP A 34 16.75 -18.01 2.80
C ASP A 34 15.42 -18.35 3.50
N GLU A 35 15.50 -18.92 4.70
CA GLU A 35 14.34 -19.22 5.55
C GLU A 35 13.61 -17.95 5.99
N ARG A 36 14.35 -16.90 6.38
CA ARG A 36 13.76 -15.62 6.80
C ARG A 36 13.13 -14.90 5.61
N LEU A 37 13.76 -14.97 4.44
CA LEU A 37 13.22 -14.43 3.19
C LEU A 37 11.90 -15.09 2.81
N GLU A 38 11.83 -16.42 2.87
CA GLU A 38 10.59 -17.16 2.59
C GLU A 38 9.49 -16.88 3.63
N ALA A 39 9.83 -16.76 4.91
CA ALA A 39 8.88 -16.36 5.95
C ALA A 39 8.29 -14.96 5.69
N LEU A 40 9.12 -14.00 5.30
CA LEU A 40 8.68 -12.64 4.95
C LEU A 40 7.80 -12.64 3.69
N ARG A 41 8.17 -13.42 2.67
CA ARG A 41 7.36 -13.59 1.45
C ARG A 41 6.01 -14.22 1.74
N ALA A 42 5.97 -15.25 2.58
CA ALA A 42 4.73 -15.92 2.98
C ALA A 42 3.82 -14.97 3.77
N ALA A 43 4.38 -14.22 4.73
CA ALA A 43 3.65 -13.20 5.47
C ALA A 43 3.06 -12.13 4.54
N ALA A 44 3.86 -11.58 3.62
CA ALA A 44 3.42 -10.58 2.64
C ALA A 44 2.30 -11.12 1.74
N ARG A 45 2.43 -12.35 1.22
CA ARG A 45 1.39 -12.99 0.41
C ARG A 45 0.09 -13.17 1.19
N ASN A 46 0.17 -13.63 2.43
CA ASN A 46 -1.01 -13.85 3.27
C ASN A 46 -1.74 -12.54 3.58
N THR A 47 -1.01 -11.44 3.83
CA THR A 47 -1.62 -10.12 4.05
C THR A 47 -2.25 -9.53 2.78
N ILE A 48 -1.66 -9.78 1.61
CA ILE A 48 -2.17 -9.23 0.33
C ILE A 48 -3.35 -10.04 -0.20
N SER A 49 -3.37 -11.36 0.04
CA SER A 49 -4.37 -12.29 -0.54
C SER A 49 -5.56 -12.60 0.37
N GLU A 50 -5.74 -11.89 1.50
CA GLU A 50 -6.94 -12.08 2.31
C GLU A 50 -8.22 -11.81 1.48
N PRO A 51 -9.12 -12.80 1.35
CA PRO A 51 -10.28 -12.69 0.51
C PRO A 51 -11.23 -11.61 1.04
N SER A 52 -11.59 -10.66 0.19
CA SER A 52 -12.58 -9.65 0.55
C SER A 52 -13.98 -10.27 0.63
N ILE A 53 -14.61 -10.21 1.81
CA ILE A 53 -15.98 -10.67 2.03
C ILE A 53 -16.96 -9.51 1.76
N LYS A 54 -18.07 -9.79 1.07
CA LYS A 54 -19.14 -8.81 0.85
C LYS A 54 -20.03 -8.71 2.08
N VAL A 55 -20.23 -7.49 2.57
CA VAL A 55 -21.13 -7.18 3.69
C VAL A 55 -22.13 -6.12 3.23
N SER A 56 -23.41 -6.30 3.57
CA SER A 56 -24.46 -5.30 3.31
C SER A 56 -24.63 -4.41 4.54
N ILE A 57 -24.42 -3.11 4.40
CA ILE A 57 -24.51 -2.12 5.48
C ILE A 57 -25.47 -1.02 5.06
N ARG A 58 -26.39 -0.62 5.95
CA ARG A 58 -27.25 0.53 5.74
C ARG A 58 -26.52 1.81 6.17
N LEU A 59 -26.43 2.77 5.26
CA LEU A 59 -25.83 4.08 5.49
C LEU A 59 -26.85 5.17 5.17
N ALA A 60 -26.80 6.29 5.90
CA ALA A 60 -27.57 7.46 5.50
C ALA A 60 -27.06 7.98 4.15
N ALA A 61 -27.97 8.44 3.29
CA ALA A 61 -27.61 8.94 1.96
C ALA A 61 -26.59 10.10 2.05
N THR A 62 -26.75 10.97 3.05
CA THR A 62 -25.85 12.09 3.34
C THR A 62 -24.43 11.63 3.67
N ASP A 63 -24.28 10.55 4.44
CA ASP A 63 -22.97 10.03 4.83
C ASP A 63 -22.29 9.34 3.66
N LEU A 64 -23.04 8.61 2.84
CA LEU A 64 -22.51 8.03 1.60
C LEU A 64 -21.97 9.11 0.66
N ALA A 65 -22.67 10.25 0.54
CA ALA A 65 -22.22 11.38 -0.26
C ALA A 65 -20.91 11.99 0.29
N ARG A 66 -20.82 12.18 1.60
CA ARG A 66 -19.60 12.68 2.28
C ARG A 66 -18.42 11.73 2.12
N LEU A 67 -18.64 10.42 2.26
CA LEU A 67 -17.62 9.40 2.04
C LEU A 67 -17.08 9.43 0.61
N LYS A 68 -17.97 9.55 -0.39
CA LYS A 68 -17.56 9.69 -1.80
C LYS A 68 -16.73 10.96 -2.03
N ALA A 69 -17.15 12.09 -1.47
CA ALA A 69 -16.41 13.34 -1.59
C ALA A 69 -15.00 13.23 -0.97
N ARG A 70 -14.91 12.63 0.23
CA ARG A 70 -13.63 12.41 0.90
C ARG A 70 -12.72 11.45 0.12
N ALA A 71 -13.26 10.36 -0.39
CA ALA A 71 -12.49 9.40 -1.18
C ALA A 71 -11.94 10.02 -2.47
N LEU A 72 -12.72 10.89 -3.13
CA LEU A 72 -12.28 11.66 -4.29
C LEU A 72 -11.12 12.61 -3.95
N LEU A 73 -11.18 13.29 -2.80
CA LEU A 73 -10.08 14.15 -2.34
C LEU A 73 -8.79 13.36 -2.07
N GLU A 74 -8.92 12.16 -1.51
CA GLU A 74 -7.80 11.25 -1.23
C GLU A 74 -7.35 10.46 -2.48
N GLY A 75 -8.03 10.60 -3.62
CA GLY A 75 -7.69 9.92 -4.87
C GLY A 75 -7.93 8.40 -4.85
N VAL A 76 -8.78 7.91 -3.95
CA VAL A 76 -9.07 6.47 -3.77
C VAL A 76 -10.54 6.16 -4.03
N PRO A 77 -10.89 4.91 -4.43
CA PRO A 77 -12.28 4.48 -4.46
C PRO A 77 -12.94 4.57 -3.08
N TYR A 78 -14.22 4.96 -3.02
CA TYR A 78 -14.92 5.10 -1.74
C TYR A 78 -15.03 3.79 -0.96
N GLN A 79 -15.06 2.64 -1.66
CA GLN A 79 -15.02 1.33 -1.01
C GLN A 79 -13.68 1.08 -0.32
N THR A 80 -12.57 1.52 -0.93
CA THR A 80 -11.22 1.42 -0.35
C THR A 80 -11.10 2.27 0.91
N LEU A 81 -11.64 3.48 0.88
CA LEU A 81 -11.70 4.35 2.07
C LEU A 81 -12.55 3.72 3.19
N ILE A 82 -13.71 3.15 2.86
CA ILE A 82 -14.53 2.44 3.86
C ILE A 82 -13.76 1.26 4.46
N LYS A 83 -13.07 0.46 3.61
CA LYS A 83 -12.25 -0.66 4.07
C LYS A 83 -11.12 -0.21 5.01
N SER A 84 -10.43 0.89 4.69
CA SER A 84 -9.32 1.39 5.52
C SER A 84 -9.79 1.91 6.88
N ILE A 85 -10.94 2.59 6.92
CA ILE A 85 -11.57 3.05 8.18
C ILE A 85 -11.93 1.85 9.05
N LEU A 86 -12.59 0.83 8.47
CA LEU A 86 -12.96 -0.38 9.21
C LEU A 86 -11.72 -1.08 9.76
N HIS A 87 -10.70 -1.32 8.93
CA HIS A 87 -9.45 -1.95 9.36
C HIS A 87 -8.79 -1.18 10.51
N ARG A 88 -8.67 0.15 10.39
CA ARG A 88 -8.14 1.01 11.46
C ARG A 88 -8.94 0.91 12.76
N SER A 89 -10.26 0.74 12.68
CA SER A 89 -11.12 0.64 13.86
C SER A 89 -11.02 -0.69 14.61
N VAL A 90 -10.63 -1.78 13.93
CA VAL A 90 -10.44 -3.11 14.56
C VAL A 90 -8.98 -3.45 14.87
N SER A 91 -8.03 -2.86 14.14
CA SER A 91 -6.59 -3.06 14.36
C SER A 91 -5.99 -2.08 15.37
N GLY A 92 -6.82 -1.31 16.07
CA GLY A 92 -6.42 -0.45 17.18
C GLY A 92 -5.98 -1.24 18.42
#